data_AF-A0A956H6P1-F1
#
_entry.id   AF-A0A956H6P1-F1
#
_cell.length_a   1.000
_cell.length_b   1.000
_cell.length_c   1.000
_cell.angle_alpha   90.00
_cell.angle_beta   90.00
_cell.angle_gamma   90.00
#
_symmetry.space_group_name_H-M   'P 1'
#
loop_
_entity.id
_entity.type
_entity.pdbx_description
1 polymer ?
#
loop_
_entity_poly.entity_id
_entity_poly.type
_entity_poly.pdbx_seq_one_letter_code
_entity_poly.pdbx_strand_id
1 'polypeptide(L)'
;MRAPKRHPAAAALEDPEALRAFARELDAIKADARAAMGPEDLRHLRKLERWGRACTVVGYVTAGATAWLVPNPLSALLLSQGRLMRWTMFAHHVCHRGYDRVPEVPRRR
;
A
#
# COMPACT_ATOMS: atom_id res chain seq x y z
N MET A 1 2.71 40.94 -21.92
CA MET A 1 2.74 39.69 -21.13
C MET A 1 1.96 38.61 -21.89
N ARG A 2 2.61 37.57 -22.43
CA ARG A 2 1.95 36.54 -23.25
C ARG A 2 1.37 35.48 -22.31
N ALA A 3 0.06 35.24 -22.38
CA ALA A 3 -0.57 34.18 -21.59
C ALA A 3 0.11 32.82 -21.91
N PRO A 4 0.34 31.97 -20.89
CA PRO A 4 0.93 30.65 -21.12
C PRO A 4 0.00 29.85 -22.04
N LYS A 5 0.57 29.23 -23.08
CA LYS A 5 -0.19 28.32 -23.94
C LYS A 5 -0.65 27.14 -23.08
N ARG A 6 -1.95 26.92 -23.00
CA ARG A 6 -2.51 25.77 -22.28
C ARG A 6 -2.05 24.47 -22.95
N HIS A 7 -1.71 23.49 -22.13
CA HIS A 7 -1.36 22.15 -22.60
C HIS A 7 -2.61 21.52 -23.26
N PRO A 8 -2.49 20.83 -24.41
CA PRO A 8 -3.64 20.24 -25.11
C PRO A 8 -4.46 19.29 -24.23
N ALA A 9 -3.81 18.58 -23.29
CA ALA A 9 -4.51 17.77 -22.29
C ALA A 9 -5.45 18.58 -21.38
N ALA A 10 -5.11 19.83 -21.06
CA ALA A 10 -5.97 20.69 -20.25
C ALA A 10 -7.24 21.09 -20.99
N ALA A 11 -7.18 21.26 -22.32
CA ALA A 11 -8.36 21.51 -23.14
C ALA A 11 -9.25 20.25 -23.26
N ALA A 12 -8.66 19.06 -23.32
CA ALA A 12 -9.41 17.80 -23.31
C ALA A 12 -10.17 17.56 -22.01
N LEU A 13 -9.68 18.07 -20.88
CA LEU A 13 -10.37 18.00 -19.59
C LEU A 13 -11.54 19.01 -19.45
N GLU A 14 -11.69 19.94 -20.40
CA GLU A 14 -12.83 20.87 -20.46
C GLU A 14 -14.01 20.31 -21.28
N ASP A 15 -13.79 19.28 -22.09
CA ASP A 15 -14.84 18.59 -22.86
C ASP A 15 -15.51 17.49 -22.00
N PRO A 16 -16.84 17.61 -21.72
CA PRO A 16 -17.55 16.60 -20.95
C PRO A 16 -17.53 15.20 -21.55
N GLU A 17 -17.47 15.05 -22.87
CA GLU A 17 -17.46 13.71 -23.48
C GLU A 17 -16.07 13.07 -23.39
N ALA A 18 -15.00 13.85 -23.61
CA ALA A 18 -13.63 13.39 -23.35
C ALA A 18 -13.43 12.96 -21.89
N LEU A 19 -13.97 13.71 -20.92
CA LEU A 19 -13.93 13.32 -19.50
C LEU A 19 -14.66 11.99 -19.23
N ARG A 20 -15.82 11.77 -19.85
CA ARG A 20 -16.55 10.50 -19.73
C ARG A 20 -15.79 9.34 -20.37
N ALA A 21 -15.18 9.57 -21.53
CA ALA A 21 -14.34 8.57 -22.19
C ALA A 21 -13.17 8.16 -21.29
N PHE A 22 -12.46 9.14 -20.74
CA PHE A 22 -11.38 8.90 -19.79
C PHE A 22 -11.84 8.15 -18.53
N ALA A 23 -13.01 8.50 -17.98
CA ALA A 23 -13.57 7.79 -16.84
C ALA A 23 -13.86 6.32 -17.15
N ARG A 24 -14.40 6.01 -18.35
CA ARG A 24 -14.63 4.63 -18.81
C ARG A 24 -13.32 3.84 -18.93
N GLU A 25 -12.27 4.47 -19.45
CA GLU A 25 -10.94 3.85 -19.55
C GLU A 25 -10.34 3.56 -18.17
N LEU A 26 -10.45 4.51 -17.23
CA LEU A 26 -10.03 4.29 -15.84
C LEU A 26 -10.81 3.17 -15.16
N ASP A 27 -12.12 3.08 -15.41
CA ASP A 27 -12.96 2.02 -14.87
C ASP A 27 -12.57 0.64 -15.45
N ALA A 28 -12.24 0.57 -16.74
CA ALA A 28 -11.74 -0.64 -17.38
C ALA A 28 -10.41 -1.09 -16.75
N ILE A 29 -9.43 -0.19 -16.61
CA ILE A 29 -8.13 -0.48 -15.96
C ILE A 29 -8.35 -0.96 -14.52
N LYS A 30 -9.25 -0.31 -13.77
CA LYS A 30 -9.60 -0.72 -12.40
C LYS A 30 -10.22 -2.11 -12.36
N ALA A 31 -11.06 -2.46 -13.33
CA ALA A 31 -11.67 -3.78 -13.43
C ALA A 31 -10.61 -4.85 -13.72
N ASP A 32 -9.74 -4.60 -14.70
CA ASP A 32 -8.65 -5.51 -15.07
C ASP A 32 -7.68 -5.74 -13.93
N ALA A 33 -7.24 -4.66 -13.26
CA ALA A 33 -6.36 -4.75 -12.09
C ALA A 33 -6.98 -5.56 -10.95
N ARG A 34 -8.30 -5.47 -10.75
CA ARG A 34 -9.02 -6.27 -9.75
C ARG A 34 -9.19 -7.72 -10.16
N ALA A 35 -9.40 -8.00 -11.45
CA ALA A 35 -9.52 -9.35 -11.98
C ALA A 35 -8.18 -10.10 -11.95
N ALA A 36 -7.07 -9.38 -12.10
CA ALA A 36 -5.73 -9.94 -12.00
C ALA A 36 -5.31 -10.30 -10.56
N MET A 37 -5.95 -9.74 -9.53
CA MET A 37 -5.62 -10.08 -8.14
C MET A 37 -6.02 -11.51 -7.81
N GLY A 38 -5.09 -12.24 -7.20
CA GLY A 38 -5.26 -13.66 -6.90
C GLY A 38 -4.57 -14.12 -5.60
N PRO A 39 -4.59 -15.44 -5.35
CA PRO A 39 -4.02 -16.02 -4.14
C PRO A 39 -2.52 -15.71 -3.94
N GLU A 40 -1.78 -15.42 -5.02
CA GLU A 40 -0.37 -15.04 -4.95
C GLU A 40 -0.17 -13.70 -4.24
N ASP A 41 -1.01 -12.71 -4.51
CA ASP A 41 -0.97 -11.41 -3.84
C ASP A 41 -1.20 -11.57 -2.34
N LEU A 42 -2.14 -12.45 -1.96
CA LEU A 42 -2.40 -12.76 -0.55
C LEU A 42 -1.20 -13.48 0.11
N ARG A 43 -0.54 -14.40 -0.60
CA ARG A 43 0.69 -15.05 -0.10
C ARG A 43 1.81 -14.04 0.07
N HIS A 44 1.96 -13.11 -0.87
CA HIS A 44 2.93 -12.02 -0.79
C HIS A 44 2.64 -11.11 0.41
N LEU A 45 1.39 -10.70 0.59
CA LEU A 45 0.94 -9.90 1.73
C LEU A 45 1.28 -10.60 3.06
N ARG A 46 0.94 -11.89 3.20
CA ARG A 46 1.27 -12.69 4.40
C ARG A 46 2.78 -12.83 4.60
N LYS A 47 3.58 -12.92 3.54
CA LYS A 47 5.05 -12.93 3.62
C LYS A 47 5.56 -11.61 4.22
N LEU A 48 5.09 -10.48 3.70
CA LEU A 48 5.42 -9.17 4.26
C LEU A 48 4.98 -9.07 5.72
N GLU A 49 3.78 -9.55 6.07
CA GLU A 49 3.29 -9.51 7.46
C GLU A 49 4.27 -10.22 8.42
N ARG A 50 4.75 -11.41 8.02
CA ARG A 50 5.76 -12.16 8.79
C ARG A 50 7.07 -11.37 8.93
N TRP A 51 7.54 -10.70 7.88
CA TRP A 51 8.73 -9.84 7.96
C TRP A 51 8.52 -8.68 8.93
N GLY A 52 7.38 -7.99 8.88
CA GLY A 52 7.08 -6.90 9.80
C GLY A 52 7.00 -7.35 11.27
N ARG A 53 6.43 -8.54 11.52
CA ARG A 53 6.43 -9.17 12.85
C ARG A 53 7.85 -9.54 13.30
N ALA A 54 8.65 -10.13 12.42
CA ALA A 54 10.05 -10.45 12.70
C ALA A 54 10.86 -9.20 13.04
N CYS A 55 10.77 -8.12 12.26
CA CYS A 55 11.43 -6.85 12.56
C CYS A 55 10.98 -6.27 13.91
N THR A 56 9.69 -6.37 14.23
CA THR A 56 9.19 -5.91 15.54
C THR A 56 9.82 -6.72 16.68
N VAL A 57 9.80 -8.05 16.59
CA VAL A 57 10.35 -8.94 17.63
C VAL A 57 11.84 -8.72 17.78
N VAL A 58 12.60 -8.75 16.68
CA VAL A 58 14.05 -8.54 16.70
C VAL A 58 14.36 -7.14 17.24
N GLY A 59 13.65 -6.11 16.81
CA GLY A 59 13.83 -4.74 17.28
C GLY A 59 13.63 -4.60 18.80
N TYR A 60 12.62 -5.27 19.38
CA TYR A 60 12.44 -5.27 20.84
C TYR A 60 13.52 -6.06 21.57
N VAL A 61 13.92 -7.22 21.04
CA VAL A 61 14.99 -8.04 21.62
C VAL A 61 16.31 -7.28 21.63
N THR A 62 16.68 -6.67 20.50
CA THR A 62 17.91 -5.89 20.39
C THR A 62 17.83 -4.61 21.22
N ALA A 63 16.67 -3.95 21.28
CA ALA A 63 16.47 -2.80 22.15
C ALA A 63 16.69 -3.18 23.62
N GLY A 64 16.08 -4.26 24.10
CA GLY A 64 16.24 -4.72 25.49
C GLY A 64 17.67 -5.14 25.82
N ALA A 65 18.35 -5.83 24.89
CA ALA A 65 19.72 -6.27 25.09
C ALA A 65 20.73 -5.11 25.15
N THR A 66 20.48 -4.02 24.42
CA THR A 66 21.42 -2.89 24.33
C THR A 66 20.93 -1.62 25.02
N ALA A 67 19.74 -1.63 25.65
CA ALA A 67 19.09 -0.45 26.23
C ALA A 67 19.98 0.30 27.23
N TRP A 68 20.84 -0.43 27.93
CA TRP A 68 21.73 0.10 28.97
C TRP A 68 23.13 0.44 28.47
N LEU A 69 23.43 0.18 27.20
CA LEU A 69 24.79 0.34 26.66
C LEU A 69 24.93 1.64 25.86
N VAL A 70 24.11 1.87 24.81
CA VAL A 70 24.20 3.03 23.88
C VAL A 70 22.87 3.12 23.11
N PRO A 71 22.44 4.30 22.62
CA PRO A 71 21.42 4.38 21.57
C PRO A 71 21.69 3.38 20.45
N ASN A 72 20.67 2.59 20.07
CA ASN A 72 20.79 1.53 19.08
C ASN A 72 19.96 1.87 17.83
N PRO A 73 20.57 2.50 16.80
CA PRO A 73 19.89 2.83 15.54
C PRO A 73 19.28 1.63 14.84
N LEU A 74 19.88 0.44 14.99
CA LEU A 74 19.34 -0.79 14.39
C LEU A 74 17.99 -1.16 15.02
N SER A 75 17.88 -1.10 16.34
CA SER A 75 16.60 -1.31 17.03
C SER A 75 15.55 -0.30 16.58
N ALA A 76 15.92 0.98 16.46
CA ALA A 76 15.02 2.03 15.99
C ALA A 76 14.54 1.76 14.54
N LEU A 77 15.45 1.36 13.65
CA LEU A 77 15.14 1.00 12.27
C LEU A 77 14.17 -0.19 12.20
N LEU A 78 14.46 -1.26 12.96
CA LEU A 78 13.64 -2.48 12.98
C LEU A 78 12.23 -2.23 13.51
N LEU A 79 12.11 -1.45 14.60
CA LEU A 79 10.82 -1.06 15.17
C LEU A 79 10.05 -0.12 14.24
N SER A 80 10.74 0.82 13.60
CA SER A 80 10.14 1.70 12.58
C SER A 80 9.56 0.90 11.42
N GLN A 81 10.33 -0.07 10.90
CA GLN A 81 9.87 -0.95 9.82
C GLN A 81 8.63 -1.75 10.23
N GLY A 82 8.64 -2.35 11.42
CA GLY A 82 7.49 -3.08 11.97
C GLY A 82 6.22 -2.22 12.12
N ARG A 83 6.37 -0.93 12.45
CA ARG A 83 5.27 0.02 12.57
C ARG A 83 4.74 0.47 11.21
N LEU A 84 5.62 0.81 10.28
CA LEU A 84 5.26 1.23 8.91
C LEU A 84 4.53 0.12 8.17
N MET A 85 5.01 -1.12 8.27
CA MET A 85 4.33 -2.26 7.63
C MET A 85 2.92 -2.44 8.20
N ARG A 86 2.74 -2.38 9.51
CA ARG A 86 1.42 -2.59 10.16
C ARG A 86 0.39 -1.56 9.74
N TRP A 87 0.74 -0.27 9.77
CA TRP A 87 -0.23 0.80 9.54
C TRP A 87 -0.35 1.18 8.07
N THR A 88 0.76 1.43 7.41
CA THR A 88 0.77 1.94 6.04
C THR A 88 0.51 0.82 5.03
N MET A 89 1.16 -0.34 5.20
CA MET A 89 1.10 -1.43 4.21
C MET A 89 -0.07 -2.40 4.44
N PHE A 90 -0.47 -2.64 5.70
CA PHE A 90 -1.55 -3.59 6.00
C PHE A 90 -2.85 -2.89 6.37
N ALA A 91 -2.87 -2.10 7.44
CA ALA A 91 -4.11 -1.55 7.98
C ALA A 91 -4.87 -0.71 6.94
N HIS A 92 -4.18 0.14 6.19
CA HIS A 92 -4.81 0.91 5.11
C HIS A 92 -5.49 -0.02 4.07
N HIS A 93 -4.74 -0.97 3.50
CA HIS A 93 -5.26 -1.86 2.46
C HIS A 93 -6.37 -2.80 2.95
N VAL A 94 -6.26 -3.29 4.19
CA VAL A 94 -7.27 -4.15 4.82
C VAL A 94 -8.53 -3.36 5.16
N CYS A 95 -8.40 -2.17 5.77
CA CYS A 95 -9.55 -1.33 6.10
C CYS A 95 -10.30 -0.84 4.86
N HIS A 96 -9.60 -0.62 3.74
CA HIS A 96 -10.22 -0.31 2.45
C HIS A 96 -10.67 -1.55 1.66
N ARG A 97 -10.65 -2.74 2.27
CA ARG A 97 -11.16 -3.99 1.67
C ARG A 97 -10.45 -4.35 0.36
N GLY A 98 -9.15 -4.03 0.26
CA GLY A 98 -8.35 -4.22 -0.95
C GLY A 98 -8.27 -5.69 -1.38
N TYR A 99 -8.34 -6.63 -0.42
CA TYR A 99 -8.17 -8.06 -0.65
C TYR A 99 -9.47 -8.88 -0.51
N ASP A 100 -10.62 -8.29 -0.16
CA ASP A 100 -11.87 -9.02 0.15
C ASP A 100 -12.38 -9.90 -0.99
N ARG A 101 -11.97 -9.63 -2.24
CA ARG A 101 -12.35 -10.40 -3.43
C ARG A 101 -11.40 -11.57 -3.73
N VAL A 102 -10.23 -11.62 -3.09
CA VAL A 102 -9.23 -12.66 -3.33
C VAL A 102 -9.70 -13.98 -2.68
N PRO A 103 -9.67 -15.11 -3.42
CA PRO A 103 -9.95 -16.41 -2.84
C PRO A 103 -9.04 -16.69 -1.63
N GLU A 104 -9.51 -17.46 -0.65
CA GLU A 104 -8.76 -17.80 0.59
C GLU A 104 -8.61 -16.67 1.63
N VAL A 105 -9.11 -15.47 1.39
CA VAL A 105 -9.23 -14.46 2.45
C VAL A 105 -10.28 -14.93 3.47
N PRO A 106 -9.93 -15.05 4.77
CA PRO A 106 -10.89 -15.45 5.79
C PRO A 106 -12.09 -14.50 5.81
N ARG A 107 -13.30 -15.06 5.75
CA ARG A 107 -14.52 -14.25 5.93
C ARG A 107 -14.52 -13.72 7.36
N ARG A 108 -14.78 -12.42 7.50
CA ARG A 108 -14.90 -11.74 8.79
C ARG A 108 -15.90 -12.52 9.65
N ARG A 109 -15.49 -12.93 10.85
CA ARG A 109 -16.41 -13.44 11.88
C ARG A 109 -17.24 -12.29 12.44
#